data_AF-A0A9D9URL7-F1
#
_entry.id   AF-A0A9D9URL7-F1
#
_cell.length_a   1.000
_cell.length_b   1.000
_cell.length_c   1.000
_cell.angle_alpha   90.00
_cell.angle_beta   90.00
_cell.angle_gamma   90.00
#
_symmetry.space_group_name_H-M   'P 1'
#
loop_
_entity.id
_entity.type
_entity.pdbx_description
1 polymer ?
#
loop_
_entity_poly.entity_id
_entity_poly.type
_entity_poly.pdbx_seq_one_letter_code
_entity_poly.pdbx_strand_id
1 'polypeptide(L)' 'ANSKGDIEKTLYPTLGVVFFNDAQRYSLRYVKQVEGVICSGGICRLEPAFSGFRFAMNTTF' A
#
# COMPACT_ATOMS: atom_id res chain seq x y z
N ALA A 1 19.53 22.45 -11.33
CA ALA A 1 20.54 21.73 -10.53
C ALA A 1 20.61 22.40 -9.17
N ASN A 2 20.15 21.74 -8.10
CA ASN A 2 20.33 22.21 -6.73
C ASN A 2 21.53 21.47 -6.12
N SER A 3 22.44 22.22 -5.51
CA SER A 3 23.80 21.81 -5.16
C SER A 3 23.85 21.21 -3.76
N LYS A 4 23.40 19.97 -3.64
CA LYS A 4 23.71 19.03 -2.54
C LYS A 4 23.15 17.67 -2.95
N GLY A 5 24.03 16.70 -3.13
CA GLY A 5 23.71 15.31 -3.51
C GLY A 5 23.02 14.53 -2.40
N ASP A 6 22.00 15.12 -1.78
CA ASP A 6 21.13 14.44 -0.83
C ASP A 6 19.98 13.85 -1.66
N ILE A 7 20.02 12.54 -1.88
CA ILE A 7 18.93 11.80 -2.48
C ILE A 7 17.72 12.02 -1.57
N GLU A 8 16.75 12.84 -2.00
CA GLU A 8 15.48 13.01 -1.31
C GLU A 8 14.77 11.64 -1.33
N LYS A 9 15.02 10.84 -0.28
CA LYS A 9 14.42 9.52 -0.12
C LYS A 9 12.95 9.71 0.20
N THR A 10 12.11 9.78 -0.82
CA THR A 10 10.66 9.73 -0.63
C THR A 10 10.31 8.35 -0.06
N LEU A 11 10.18 8.26 1.26
CA LEU A 11 9.83 7.04 1.97
C LEU A 11 8.31 6.87 1.94
N TYR A 12 7.86 5.71 1.45
CA TYR A 12 6.47 5.29 1.46
C TYR A 12 6.28 4.19 2.50
N PRO A 13 6.25 4.53 3.81
CA PRO A 13 6.17 3.53 4.84
C PRO A 13 4.81 2.83 4.77
N THR A 14 4.85 1.51 4.81
CA THR A 14 3.67 0.69 5.05
C THR A 14 3.86 0.01 6.40
N LEU A 15 2.87 0.16 7.26
CA LEU A 15 2.87 -0.41 8.60
C LEU A 15 1.56 -1.12 8.81
N GLY A 16 1.60 -2.31 9.38
CA GLY A 16 0.38 -3.08 9.55
C GLY A 16 0.50 -4.19 10.56
N VAL A 17 -0.63 -4.49 11.17
CA VAL A 17 -0.80 -5.60 12.11
C VAL A 17 -1.76 -6.60 11.51
N VAL A 18 -1.47 -7.88 11.72
CA VAL A 18 -2.32 -8.98 11.28
C VAL A 18 -2.57 -9.86 12.49
N PHE A 19 -3.84 -10.13 12.75
CA PHE A 19 -4.29 -11.00 13.81
C PHE A 19 -5.02 -12.20 13.21
N PHE A 20 -4.67 -13.39 13.69
CA PHE A 20 -5.29 -14.64 13.26
C PHE A 20 -6.11 -15.19 14.42
N ASN A 21 -7.37 -15.49 14.16
CA ASN A 21 -8.24 -16.19 15.08
C ASN A 21 -8.84 -17.38 14.34
N ASP A 22 -8.26 -18.56 14.55
CA ASP A 22 -8.69 -19.80 13.89
C ASP A 22 -8.76 -19.63 12.35
N ALA A 23 -9.92 -19.86 11.75
CA ALA A 23 -10.19 -19.66 10.33
C ALA A 23 -10.36 -18.18 9.87
N GLN A 24 -10.21 -17.21 10.78
CA GLN A 24 -10.39 -15.78 10.53
C GLN A 24 -9.06 -15.03 10.54
N ARG A 25 -8.80 -14.27 9.47
CA ARG A 25 -7.64 -13.38 9.37
C ARG A 25 -8.09 -11.93 9.33
N TYR A 26 -7.74 -11.19 10.37
CA TYR A 26 -7.94 -9.74 10.45
C TYR A 26 -6.64 -9.04 10.11
N SER A 27 -6.69 -8.06 9.21
CA SER A 27 -5.53 -7.24 8.87
C SER A 27 -5.91 -5.77 8.89
N LEU A 28 -5.09 -4.98 9.58
CA LEU A 28 -5.20 -3.53 9.62
C LEU A 28 -3.84 -2.95 9.22
N ARG A 29 -3.82 -2.23 8.11
CA ARG A 29 -2.58 -1.67 7.56
C ARG A 29 -2.75 -0.20 7.23
N TYR A 30 -1.83 0.64 7.66
CA TYR A 30 -1.65 1.97 7.11
C TYR A 30 -0.76 1.87 5.87
N VAL A 31 -1.30 2.30 4.73
CA VAL A 31 -0.61 2.22 3.44
C VAL A 31 -0.58 3.61 2.83
N LYS A 32 0.62 4.02 2.39
CA LYS A 32 0.84 5.20 1.56
C LYS A 32 1.31 4.75 0.18
N GLN A 33 0.39 4.62 -0.77
CA GLN A 33 0.66 4.40 -2.18
C GLN A 33 0.74 5.74 -2.92
N VAL A 34 1.68 5.83 -3.86
CA VAL A 34 1.80 6.95 -4.79
C VAL A 34 0.73 6.88 -5.86
N GLU A 35 0.40 8.03 -6.43
CA GLU A 35 -0.35 8.07 -7.68
C GLU A 35 0.47 7.42 -8.78
N GLY A 36 -0.16 6.54 -9.54
CA GLY A 36 0.51 5.83 -10.63
C GLY A 36 -0.47 5.21 -11.61
N VAL A 37 0.09 4.72 -12.71
CA VAL A 37 -0.66 3.88 -13.66
C VAL A 37 -0.15 2.46 -13.53
N ILE A 38 -1.07 1.52 -13.32
CA ILE A 38 -0.76 0.10 -13.38
C ILE A 38 -1.31 -0.46 -14.69
N CYS A 39 -0.41 -1.04 -15.50
CA CYS A 39 -0.77 -1.69 -16.75
C CYS A 39 -0.57 -3.19 -16.57
N SER A 40 -1.62 -3.98 -16.76
CA SER A 40 -1.56 -5.45 -16.75
C SER A 40 -2.43 -6.00 -17.88
N GLY A 41 -1.87 -6.93 -18.67
CA GLY A 41 -2.57 -7.53 -19.80
C GLY A 41 -2.97 -6.55 -20.91
N GLY A 42 -2.26 -5.43 -21.08
CA GLY A 42 -2.54 -4.43 -22.13
C GLY A 42 -3.57 -3.36 -21.75
N ILE A 43 -4.15 -3.41 -20.55
CA ILE A 43 -5.05 -2.36 -20.03
C ILE A 43 -4.29 -1.56 -18.98
N CYS A 44 -4.31 -0.23 -19.12
CA CYS A 44 -3.76 0.68 -18.13
C CYS A 44 -4.90 1.31 -17.30
N ARG A 45 -4.82 1.16 -15.97
CA ARG A 45 -5.72 1.78 -15.00
C ARG A 45 -4.92 2.75 -14.13
N LEU A 46 -5.47 3.94 -13.93
CA LEU A 46 -4.95 4.90 -12.97
C LEU A 46 -5.31 4.41 -11.57
N GLU A 47 -4.30 4.16 -10.74
CA GLU A 47 -4.46 3.89 -9.31
C GLU A 47 -4.16 5.21 -8.57
N PRO A 48 -5.18 5.85 -7.96
CA PRO A 48 -5.00 7.12 -7.29
C PRO A 48 -4.09 6.97 -6.06
N ALA A 49 -3.41 8.05 -5.66
CA ALA A 49 -2.60 8.05 -4.45
C ALA A 49 -3.46 7.71 -3.23
N PHE A 50 -3.24 6.54 -2.65
CA PHE A 50 -3.94 6.11 -1.45
C PHE A 50 -3.06 6.35 -0.22
N SER A 51 -3.53 7.20 0.69
CA SER A 51 -2.92 7.36 2.02
C SER A 51 -3.98 7.16 3.08
N GLY A 52 -3.94 6.03 3.78
CA GLY A 52 -4.98 5.70 4.74
C GLY A 52 -4.87 4.30 5.35
N PHE A 53 -5.87 3.97 6.17
CA PHE A 53 -6.00 2.67 6.80
C PHE A 53 -6.81 1.73 5.92
N ARG A 54 -6.25 0.54 5.68
CA ARG A 54 -6.89 -0.59 5.02
C ARG A 54 -7.18 -1.67 6.04
N PHE A 55 -8.46 -1.89 6.31
CA PHE A 55 -8.94 -3.03 7.07
C PHE A 55 -9.39 -4.12 6.11
N ALA A 56 -8.96 -5.36 6.33
CA ALA A 56 -9.47 -6.52 5.61
C ALA A 56 -9.66 -7.68 6.58
N MET A 57 -10.83 -8.31 6.48
CA MET A 57 -11.22 -9.51 7.21
C MET A 57 -11.46 -10.61 6.18
N ASN A 58 -10.68 -11.68 6.28
CA ASN A 58 -10.79 -12.83 5.41
C ASN A 58 -11.16 -14.05 6.23
N THR A 59 -12.25 -14.71 5.85
CA THR A 59 -12.70 -15.98 6.40
C THR A 59 -12.38 -17.07 5.41
N THR A 60 -11.72 -18.13 5.85
CA THR A 60 -11.59 -19.38 5.09
C THR A 60 -12.58 -20.39 5.64
N PHE A 61 -13.39 -21.01 4.77
CA PHE A 61 -14.36 -22.05 5.13
C PHE A 61 -13.81 -23.43 4.79
#